data_AF-A0A3A8QR01-F1
#
_entry.id   AF-A0A3A8QR01-F1
#
_cell.length_a   1.000
_cell.length_b   1.000
_cell.length_c   1.000
_cell.angle_alpha   90.00
_cell.angle_beta   90.00
_cell.angle_gamma   90.00
#
_symmetry.space_group_name_H-M   'P 1'
#
loop_
_entity.id
_entity.type
_entity.pdbx_description
1 polymer ?
#
loop_
_entity_poly.entity_id
_entity_poly.type
_entity_poly.pdbx_seq_one_letter_code
_entity_poly.pdbx_strand_id
1 'polypeptide(L)'
;MKRIGMVIALLVCVNVAPRAQAAAMKPAALRERISVSLAADKREVALTLAKQDPALRKALASRLSGEHLAVDLKQWLSTVSVPTSVTGVAERADLNIRRLKGIDRELDSLLQLRLASASMLAALQRGVEPLYAYEPDGNDSQWRFIEAFDGLGRVHHLDVHRMPEQPVLVVDIDARRDMAAGIKLMREHLVALGQRPLPVLDTAAAATSTPVTILDRIYLNDDEEPWISGNAEVYAIVNGVDPSRDAPQLDIVDMPYLDTDGRTYAPNQVLIFWERYRWAAANVILMEHDDNTSYQELVSYLFNVASQILTSIGQPELGALVALGSGLVDRMPGEWFTNDDDYVDSFYTLAKNHTYTNYSGAGGNAVVSLRPTELLGQ
;
A
#
# COMPACT_ATOMS: atom_id res chain seq x y z
N MET A 1 47.61 61.20 39.97
CA MET A 1 48.25 59.88 40.12
C MET A 1 47.25 58.80 39.72
N LYS A 2 47.61 57.93 38.75
CA LYS A 2 47.24 56.49 38.59
C LYS A 2 45.73 56.13 38.65
N ARG A 3 45.10 55.37 37.73
CA ARG A 3 45.57 54.33 36.79
C ARG A 3 44.47 54.02 35.77
N ILE A 4 44.92 53.67 34.57
CA ILE A 4 44.20 52.98 33.49
C ILE A 4 43.90 51.52 33.92
N GLY A 5 42.75 50.98 33.51
CA GLY A 5 42.38 49.58 33.65
C GLY A 5 41.33 49.18 32.61
N MET A 6 41.81 48.78 31.44
CA MET A 6 41.08 48.26 30.28
C MET A 6 40.53 46.86 30.60
N VAL A 7 39.22 46.66 30.51
CA VAL A 7 38.59 45.33 30.57
C VAL A 7 38.31 44.86 29.14
N ILE A 8 39.03 43.80 28.75
CA ILE A 8 38.85 43.07 27.50
C ILE A 8 37.59 42.21 27.64
N ALA A 9 36.56 42.48 26.85
CA ALA A 9 35.41 41.58 26.71
C ALA A 9 35.79 40.46 25.72
N LEU A 10 35.95 39.25 26.26
CA LEU A 10 36.15 38.04 25.47
C LEU A 10 34.80 37.64 24.84
N LEU A 11 34.65 37.87 23.53
CA LEU A 11 33.50 37.40 22.77
C LEU A 11 33.69 35.89 22.52
N VAL A 12 32.99 35.06 23.29
CA VAL A 12 32.87 33.62 23.00
C VAL A 12 31.86 33.46 21.88
N CYS A 13 32.34 33.28 20.65
CA CYS A 13 31.51 32.80 19.55
C CYS A 13 31.13 31.35 19.82
N VAL A 14 29.93 31.13 20.38
CA VAL A 14 29.29 29.82 20.37
C VAL A 14 28.88 29.54 18.92
N ASN A 15 29.61 28.64 18.26
CA ASN A 15 29.18 28.05 16.99
C ASN A 15 27.90 27.26 17.24
N VAL A 16 26.75 27.89 17.02
CA VAL A 16 25.47 27.20 16.89
C VAL A 16 25.49 26.53 15.52
N ALA A 17 25.82 25.23 15.49
CA ALA A 17 25.57 24.40 14.33
C ALA A 17 24.07 24.52 13.96
N PRO A 18 23.71 24.63 12.68
CA PRO A 18 22.31 24.74 12.30
C PRO A 18 21.61 23.43 12.70
N ARG A 19 20.73 23.51 13.70
CA ARG A 19 19.68 22.51 13.90
C ARG A 19 18.92 22.46 12.59
N ALA A 20 19.05 21.35 11.87
CA ALA A 20 18.14 21.00 10.78
C ALA A 20 16.75 20.87 11.40
N GLN A 21 16.03 21.97 11.43
CA GLN A 21 14.61 21.99 11.69
C GLN A 21 14.01 21.33 10.46
N ALA A 22 13.72 20.03 10.57
CA ALA A 22 12.86 19.36 9.60
C ALA A 22 11.54 20.12 9.62
N ALA A 23 11.40 21.09 8.72
CA ALA A 23 10.13 21.74 8.48
C ALA A 23 9.17 20.63 8.09
N ALA A 24 8.11 20.44 8.88
CA ALA A 24 7.02 19.55 8.50
C ALA A 24 6.61 19.92 7.07
N MET A 25 6.82 19.02 6.12
CA MET A 25 6.41 19.24 4.74
C MET A 25 4.92 19.53 4.73
N LYS A 26 4.50 20.55 3.97
CA LYS A 26 3.09 20.85 3.79
C LYS A 26 2.43 19.64 3.11
N PRO A 27 1.20 19.24 3.50
CA PRO A 27 0.50 18.08 2.94
C PRO A 27 0.48 18.04 1.41
N ALA A 28 0.27 19.18 0.74
CA ALA A 28 0.29 19.28 -0.72
C ALA A 28 1.65 18.96 -1.39
N ALA A 29 2.77 19.27 -0.72
CA ALA A 29 4.11 18.95 -1.23
C ALA A 29 4.53 17.50 -0.94
N LEU A 30 3.84 16.84 0.00
CA LEU A 30 3.98 15.42 0.26
C LEU A 30 3.15 14.61 -0.74
N ARG A 31 1.93 15.06 -1.04
CA ARG A 31 1.06 14.53 -2.10
C ARG A 31 1.82 14.41 -3.42
N GLU A 32 2.38 15.52 -3.92
CA GLU A 32 3.15 15.52 -5.19
C GLU A 32 4.36 14.58 -5.20
N ARG A 33 4.85 14.14 -4.02
CA ARG A 33 5.97 13.19 -3.90
C ARG A 33 5.53 11.74 -3.72
N ILE A 34 4.38 11.48 -3.09
CA ILE A 34 3.89 10.11 -2.83
C ILE A 34 2.96 9.64 -3.94
N SER A 35 2.01 10.47 -4.39
CA SER A 35 1.08 10.13 -5.47
C SER A 35 1.82 10.18 -6.81
N VAL A 36 1.75 9.09 -7.57
CA VAL A 36 2.27 9.02 -8.93
C VAL A 36 1.09 9.00 -9.92
N SER A 37 1.11 9.90 -10.89
CA SER A 37 0.07 9.93 -11.93
C SER A 37 0.31 8.79 -12.92
N LEU A 38 -0.59 7.81 -12.93
CA LEU A 38 -0.53 6.64 -13.81
C LEU A 38 -1.63 6.67 -14.86
N ALA A 39 -2.71 7.43 -14.64
CA ALA A 39 -3.89 7.43 -15.48
C ALA A 39 -3.59 7.81 -16.93
N ALA A 40 -2.64 8.72 -17.19
CA ALA A 40 -2.28 9.09 -18.56
C ALA A 40 -1.71 7.91 -19.36
N ASP A 41 -0.85 7.11 -18.73
CA ASP A 41 -0.26 5.90 -19.33
C ASP A 41 -1.33 4.81 -19.48
N LYS A 42 -2.11 4.52 -18.42
CA LYS A 42 -3.20 3.53 -18.47
C LYS A 42 -4.23 3.92 -19.56
N ARG A 43 -4.57 5.20 -19.68
CA ARG A 43 -5.50 5.75 -20.70
C ARG A 43 -4.97 5.59 -22.12
N GLU A 44 -3.70 5.91 -22.38
CA GLU A 44 -3.10 5.74 -23.72
C GLU A 44 -3.12 4.27 -24.13
N VAL A 45 -2.78 3.37 -23.22
CA VAL A 45 -2.84 1.92 -23.45
C VAL A 45 -4.28 1.48 -23.71
N ALA A 46 -5.25 1.90 -22.89
CA ALA A 46 -6.67 1.54 -23.06
C ALA A 46 -7.21 1.95 -24.43
N LEU A 47 -6.96 3.20 -24.85
CA LEU A 47 -7.36 3.69 -26.17
C LEU A 47 -6.67 2.93 -27.31
N THR A 48 -5.39 2.59 -27.14
CA THR A 48 -4.61 1.86 -28.14
C THR A 48 -5.13 0.43 -28.32
N LEU A 49 -5.41 -0.26 -27.21
CA LEU A 49 -5.98 -1.61 -27.23
C LEU A 49 -7.40 -1.61 -27.79
N ALA A 50 -8.23 -0.62 -27.44
CA ALA A 50 -9.59 -0.50 -27.94
C ALA A 50 -9.65 -0.48 -29.47
N LYS A 51 -8.79 0.33 -30.11
CA LYS A 51 -8.69 0.42 -31.57
C LYS A 51 -8.23 -0.88 -32.24
N GLN A 52 -7.73 -1.84 -31.47
CA GLN A 52 -7.30 -3.17 -31.93
C GLN A 52 -8.22 -4.29 -31.45
N ASP A 53 -9.37 -3.99 -30.84
CA ASP A 53 -10.31 -4.99 -30.31
C ASP A 53 -10.61 -6.14 -31.29
N PRO A 54 -10.90 -5.90 -32.59
CA PRO A 54 -11.22 -6.99 -33.49
C PRO A 54 -10.09 -8.03 -33.65
N ALA A 55 -8.84 -7.61 -33.50
CA ALA A 55 -7.67 -8.49 -33.56
C ALA A 55 -7.38 -9.19 -32.22
N LEU A 56 -7.76 -8.56 -31.11
CA LEU A 56 -7.36 -8.96 -29.75
C LEU A 56 -8.42 -9.82 -29.04
N ARG A 57 -9.69 -9.46 -29.18
CA ARG A 57 -10.78 -9.92 -28.30
C ARG A 57 -10.94 -11.42 -28.25
N LYS A 58 -10.89 -12.10 -29.39
CA LYS A 58 -11.04 -13.57 -29.45
C LYS A 58 -9.92 -14.28 -28.70
N ALA A 59 -8.67 -13.82 -28.87
CA ALA A 59 -7.52 -14.37 -28.20
C ALA A 59 -7.55 -14.10 -26.69
N LEU A 60 -7.99 -12.91 -26.28
CA LEU A 60 -8.20 -12.57 -24.87
C LEU A 60 -9.27 -13.46 -24.23
N ALA A 61 -10.47 -13.51 -24.83
CA ALA A 61 -11.61 -14.27 -24.30
C ALA A 61 -11.31 -15.77 -24.10
N SER A 62 -10.40 -16.34 -24.90
CA SER A 62 -9.94 -17.73 -24.73
C SER A 62 -8.96 -17.96 -23.59
N ARG A 63 -8.34 -16.89 -23.04
CA ARG A 63 -7.43 -16.97 -21.89
C ARG A 63 -8.14 -16.73 -20.56
N LEU A 64 -9.25 -16.01 -20.59
CA LEU A 64 -10.02 -15.70 -19.40
C LEU A 64 -10.90 -16.88 -18.95
N SER A 65 -11.04 -17.04 -17.65
CA SER A 65 -11.87 -18.06 -17.00
C SER A 65 -12.50 -17.49 -15.73
N GLY A 66 -13.42 -18.23 -15.09
CA GLY A 66 -14.05 -17.79 -13.84
C GLY A 66 -13.07 -17.52 -12.70
N GLU A 67 -11.90 -18.18 -12.71
CA GLU A 67 -10.84 -18.03 -11.69
C GLU A 67 -9.70 -17.11 -12.16
N HIS A 68 -9.65 -16.77 -13.46
CA HIS A 68 -8.59 -15.95 -14.05
C HIS A 68 -9.19 -14.91 -14.98
N LEU A 69 -9.41 -13.71 -14.45
CA LEU A 69 -10.06 -12.60 -15.17
C LEU A 69 -9.08 -11.59 -15.75
N ALA A 70 -7.76 -11.78 -15.58
CA ALA A 70 -6.75 -10.88 -16.08
C ALA A 70 -5.63 -11.61 -16.83
N VAL A 71 -4.92 -10.86 -17.68
CA VAL A 71 -3.70 -11.32 -18.35
C VAL A 71 -2.59 -10.29 -18.20
N ASP A 72 -1.35 -10.75 -17.95
CA ASP A 72 -0.15 -9.93 -18.05
C ASP A 72 -0.04 -9.38 -19.48
N LEU A 73 -0.04 -8.05 -19.61
CA LEU A 73 -0.22 -7.38 -20.90
C LEU A 73 0.98 -7.64 -21.82
N LYS A 74 2.20 -7.60 -21.29
CA LYS A 74 3.44 -7.83 -22.04
C LYS A 74 3.48 -9.27 -22.57
N GLN A 75 3.24 -10.25 -21.70
CA GLN A 75 3.24 -11.66 -22.09
C GLN A 75 2.12 -11.95 -23.10
N TRP A 76 0.92 -11.45 -22.87
CA TRP A 76 -0.20 -11.70 -23.77
C TRP A 76 0.01 -11.07 -25.15
N LEU A 77 0.46 -9.81 -25.22
CA LEU A 77 0.73 -9.13 -26.48
C LEU A 77 1.80 -9.83 -27.32
N SER A 78 2.75 -10.53 -26.70
CA SER A 78 3.75 -11.35 -27.42
C SER A 78 3.15 -12.56 -28.15
N THR A 79 1.90 -12.92 -27.85
CA THR A 79 1.23 -14.12 -28.36
C THR A 79 0.19 -13.82 -29.45
N VAL A 80 -0.07 -12.53 -29.73
CA VAL A 80 -1.04 -12.06 -30.70
C VAL A 80 -0.37 -11.24 -31.79
N SER A 81 -0.96 -11.21 -32.98
CA SER A 81 -0.45 -10.40 -34.09
C SER A 81 -1.06 -8.99 -34.04
N VAL A 82 -0.30 -8.04 -33.51
CA VAL A 82 -0.64 -6.60 -33.49
C VAL A 82 0.51 -5.77 -34.04
N PRO A 83 0.26 -4.52 -34.49
CA PRO A 83 1.33 -3.60 -34.85
C PRO A 83 2.33 -3.39 -33.70
N THR A 84 3.62 -3.29 -34.01
CA THR A 84 4.68 -3.03 -33.03
C THR A 84 4.50 -1.70 -32.28
N SER A 85 3.72 -0.77 -32.81
CA SER A 85 3.33 0.46 -32.09
C SER A 85 2.45 0.15 -30.86
N VAL A 86 1.62 -0.88 -30.92
CA VAL A 86 0.73 -1.29 -29.81
C VAL A 86 1.56 -1.88 -28.67
N THR A 87 2.46 -2.81 -28.99
CA THR A 87 3.37 -3.39 -28.01
C THR A 87 4.30 -2.32 -27.42
N GLY A 88 4.81 -1.41 -28.26
CA GLY A 88 5.68 -0.32 -27.81
C GLY A 88 5.01 0.71 -26.91
N VAL A 89 3.69 0.93 -27.02
CA VAL A 89 2.92 1.78 -26.07
C VAL A 89 2.79 1.07 -24.73
N ALA A 90 2.36 -0.20 -24.74
CA ALA A 90 2.21 -0.99 -23.52
C ALA A 90 3.53 -1.16 -22.75
N GLU A 91 4.63 -1.50 -23.43
CA GLU A 91 5.94 -1.68 -22.79
C GLU A 91 6.49 -0.38 -22.19
N ARG A 92 6.24 0.77 -22.84
CA ARG A 92 6.69 2.06 -22.34
C ARG A 92 5.92 2.49 -21.11
N ALA A 93 4.59 2.33 -21.14
CA ALA A 93 3.71 2.58 -20.00
C ALA A 93 4.10 1.68 -18.81
N ASP A 94 4.25 0.37 -19.04
CA ASP A 94 4.67 -0.59 -18.01
C ASP A 94 5.99 -0.20 -17.34
N LEU A 95 7.01 0.15 -18.13
CA LEU A 95 8.30 0.58 -17.61
C LEU A 95 8.21 1.91 -16.85
N ASN A 96 7.39 2.85 -17.33
CA ASN A 96 7.22 4.14 -16.66
C ASN A 96 6.53 3.97 -15.30
N ILE A 97 5.44 3.22 -15.25
CA ILE A 97 4.70 2.90 -14.03
C ILE A 97 5.63 2.25 -12.99
N ARG A 98 6.36 1.20 -13.38
CA ARG A 98 7.30 0.53 -12.46
C ARG A 98 8.40 1.45 -11.96
N ARG A 99 8.88 2.39 -12.77
CA ARG A 99 9.88 3.39 -12.35
C ARG A 99 9.32 4.41 -11.39
N LEU A 100 8.12 4.91 -11.64
CA LEU A 100 7.42 5.84 -10.76
C LEU A 100 7.19 5.22 -9.38
N LYS A 101 6.84 3.93 -9.34
CA LYS A 101 6.69 3.14 -8.11
C LYS A 101 8.01 2.66 -7.47
N GLY A 102 9.15 2.79 -8.16
CA GLY A 102 10.45 2.35 -7.65
C GLY A 102 10.69 0.84 -7.65
N ILE A 103 9.90 0.07 -8.40
CA ILE A 103 9.91 -1.41 -8.45
C ILE A 103 10.38 -1.98 -9.80
N ASP A 104 10.98 -1.13 -10.65
CA ASP A 104 11.47 -1.53 -11.97
C ASP A 104 12.61 -2.57 -11.95
N ARG A 105 13.28 -2.71 -10.80
CA ARG A 105 14.29 -3.73 -10.54
C ARG A 105 13.73 -5.04 -9.97
N GLU A 106 12.50 -5.00 -9.45
CA GLU A 106 11.85 -6.15 -8.79
C GLU A 106 10.97 -6.93 -9.77
N LEU A 107 10.37 -6.23 -10.75
CA LEU A 107 9.42 -6.81 -11.70
C LEU A 107 9.77 -6.47 -13.16
N ASP A 108 9.65 -7.48 -14.03
CA ASP A 108 9.85 -7.35 -15.49
C ASP A 108 8.61 -6.85 -16.25
N SER A 109 7.43 -6.95 -15.62
CA SER A 109 6.14 -6.44 -16.09
C SER A 109 5.19 -6.34 -14.91
N LEU A 110 4.26 -5.40 -15.01
CA LEU A 110 3.26 -5.11 -14.01
C LEU A 110 1.89 -4.80 -14.63
N LEU A 111 1.83 -4.22 -15.84
CA LEU A 111 0.55 -3.94 -16.49
C LEU A 111 -0.21 -5.22 -16.85
N GLN A 112 -1.50 -5.21 -16.58
CA GLN A 112 -2.44 -6.25 -16.94
C GLN A 112 -3.64 -5.68 -17.71
N LEU A 113 -4.35 -6.58 -18.39
CA LEU A 113 -5.67 -6.32 -18.94
C LEU A 113 -6.67 -7.23 -18.22
N ARG A 114 -7.54 -6.64 -17.40
CA ARG A 114 -8.50 -7.34 -16.54
C ARG A 114 -9.91 -7.18 -17.06
N LEU A 115 -10.73 -8.22 -16.97
CA LEU A 115 -12.17 -8.12 -17.13
C LEU A 115 -12.78 -7.65 -15.81
N ALA A 116 -13.56 -6.55 -15.85
CA ALA A 116 -14.08 -5.90 -14.65
C ALA A 116 -14.90 -6.81 -13.74
N SER A 117 -15.57 -7.84 -14.29
CA SER A 117 -16.33 -8.81 -13.49
C SER A 117 -16.42 -10.17 -14.16
N ALA A 118 -16.37 -11.24 -13.37
CA ALA A 118 -16.65 -12.61 -13.82
C ALA A 118 -18.01 -12.74 -14.53
N SER A 119 -19.00 -11.94 -14.11
CA SER A 119 -20.33 -11.92 -14.71
C SER A 119 -20.33 -11.54 -16.19
N MET A 120 -19.33 -10.77 -16.64
CA MET A 120 -19.18 -10.31 -18.02
C MET A 120 -18.53 -11.37 -18.94
N LEU A 121 -17.92 -12.41 -18.37
CA LEU A 121 -17.10 -13.37 -19.11
C LEU A 121 -17.91 -14.08 -20.22
N ALA A 122 -19.12 -14.51 -19.89
CA ALA A 122 -19.97 -15.23 -20.84
C ALA A 122 -20.38 -14.33 -22.03
N ALA A 123 -20.60 -13.04 -21.80
CA ALA A 123 -20.93 -12.08 -22.86
C ALA A 123 -19.71 -11.83 -23.75
N LEU A 124 -18.52 -11.64 -23.17
CA LEU A 124 -17.27 -11.46 -23.91
C LEU A 124 -16.97 -12.69 -24.78
N GLN A 125 -17.11 -13.91 -24.25
CA GLN A 125 -16.88 -15.17 -24.97
C GLN A 125 -17.88 -15.41 -26.11
N ARG A 126 -19.11 -14.91 -25.99
CA ARG A 126 -20.09 -14.90 -27.09
C ARG A 126 -19.81 -13.84 -28.16
N GLY A 127 -18.81 -13.01 -27.92
CA GLY A 127 -18.37 -12.01 -28.88
C GLY A 127 -19.08 -10.67 -28.76
N VAL A 128 -19.67 -10.33 -27.60
CA VAL A 128 -20.08 -8.96 -27.30
C VAL A 128 -18.84 -8.06 -27.30
N GLU A 129 -18.95 -6.89 -27.95
CA GLU A 129 -17.88 -5.90 -27.99
C GLU A 129 -17.70 -5.26 -26.60
N PRO A 130 -16.49 -5.28 -26.02
CA PRO A 130 -16.22 -4.66 -24.74
C PRO A 130 -15.96 -3.16 -24.89
N LEU A 131 -16.01 -2.46 -23.76
CA LEU A 131 -15.37 -1.16 -23.59
C LEU A 131 -14.01 -1.34 -22.91
N TYR A 132 -13.07 -0.46 -23.23
CA TYR A 132 -11.74 -0.45 -22.62
C TYR A 132 -11.64 0.73 -21.67
N ALA A 133 -11.51 0.47 -20.38
CA ALA A 133 -11.43 1.48 -19.35
C ALA A 133 -10.05 1.50 -18.68
N TYR A 134 -9.86 2.48 -17.83
CA TYR A 134 -8.71 2.61 -16.94
C TYR A 134 -9.20 3.31 -15.67
N GLU A 135 -8.46 3.13 -14.60
CA GLU A 135 -8.68 3.84 -13.35
C GLU A 135 -8.15 5.29 -13.44
N PRO A 136 -8.99 6.31 -13.15
CA PRO A 136 -8.55 7.71 -13.08
C PRO A 136 -7.58 7.97 -11.93
N ASP A 137 -6.78 9.05 -12.02
CA ASP A 137 -5.96 9.47 -10.89
C ASP A 137 -6.81 10.21 -9.83
N GLY A 138 -6.45 10.05 -8.56
CA GLY A 138 -6.97 10.81 -7.42
C GLY A 138 -8.32 10.33 -6.90
N ASN A 139 -8.83 11.02 -5.88
CA ASN A 139 -9.99 10.63 -5.06
C ASN A 139 -11.21 10.10 -5.82
N ASP A 140 -11.50 8.82 -5.61
CA ASP A 140 -12.59 8.06 -6.22
C ASP A 140 -13.99 8.54 -5.82
N SER A 141 -14.17 9.02 -4.58
CA SER A 141 -15.41 9.66 -4.11
C SER A 141 -15.75 10.95 -4.88
N GLN A 142 -14.76 11.52 -5.57
CA GLN A 142 -14.94 12.70 -6.43
C GLN A 142 -15.10 12.31 -7.91
N TRP A 143 -14.91 11.05 -8.28
CA TRP A 143 -15.12 10.60 -9.64
C TRP A 143 -16.60 10.71 -10.00
N ARG A 144 -16.86 11.38 -11.12
CA ARG A 144 -18.22 11.51 -11.65
C ARG A 144 -18.57 10.40 -12.62
N PHE A 145 -17.56 9.87 -13.30
CA PHE A 145 -17.67 8.82 -14.28
C PHE A 145 -16.29 8.21 -14.54
N ILE A 146 -16.28 6.97 -15.00
CA ILE A 146 -15.09 6.31 -15.55
C ILE A 146 -15.08 6.49 -17.07
N GLU A 147 -13.98 6.96 -17.61
CA GLU A 147 -13.78 7.08 -19.06
C GLU A 147 -13.49 5.68 -19.64
N ALA A 148 -14.21 5.31 -20.71
CA ALA A 148 -13.97 4.07 -21.44
C ALA A 148 -14.04 4.27 -22.96
N PHE A 149 -13.35 3.43 -23.72
CA PHE A 149 -13.25 3.51 -25.17
C PHE A 149 -13.89 2.30 -25.85
N ASP A 150 -14.65 2.53 -26.91
CA ASP A 150 -15.08 1.44 -27.80
C ASP A 150 -14.06 1.12 -28.89
N GLY A 151 -14.35 0.11 -29.72
CA GLY A 151 -13.49 -0.34 -30.81
C GLY A 151 -13.17 0.72 -31.88
N LEU A 152 -13.92 1.82 -31.91
CA LEU A 152 -13.67 2.96 -32.80
C LEU A 152 -12.88 4.08 -32.10
N GLY A 153 -12.55 3.91 -30.83
CA GLY A 153 -11.90 4.89 -29.97
C GLY A 153 -12.84 6.02 -29.52
N ARG A 154 -14.16 5.84 -29.59
CA ARG A 154 -15.12 6.81 -29.05
C ARG A 154 -15.18 6.68 -27.54
N VAL A 155 -15.30 7.82 -26.87
CA VAL A 155 -15.39 7.91 -25.41
C VAL A 155 -16.81 7.61 -24.95
N HIS A 156 -16.91 6.77 -23.92
CA HIS A 156 -18.09 6.47 -23.12
C HIS A 156 -17.80 6.85 -21.67
N HIS A 157 -18.84 7.28 -20.95
CA HIS A 157 -18.76 7.60 -19.53
C HIS A 157 -19.57 6.57 -18.76
N LEU A 158 -18.89 5.80 -17.92
CA LEU A 158 -19.49 4.76 -17.08
C LEU A 158 -19.74 5.29 -15.68
N ASP A 159 -20.77 4.76 -15.03
CA ASP A 159 -21.08 5.10 -13.64
C ASP A 159 -20.03 4.47 -12.70
N VAL A 160 -19.54 5.26 -11.74
CA VAL A 160 -18.48 4.83 -10.80
C VAL A 160 -19.02 3.80 -9.81
N HIS A 161 -20.27 3.93 -9.38
CA HIS A 161 -20.85 3.10 -8.31
C HIS A 161 -21.75 1.99 -8.84
N ARG A 162 -21.95 1.93 -10.16
CA ARG A 162 -22.79 0.91 -10.80
C ARG A 162 -22.01 0.14 -11.85
N MET A 163 -21.81 -1.14 -11.58
CA MET A 163 -21.22 -2.10 -12.51
C MET A 163 -21.95 -2.05 -13.88
N PRO A 164 -21.22 -1.87 -14.99
CA PRO A 164 -21.79 -1.87 -16.34
C PRO A 164 -22.38 -3.24 -16.73
N GLU A 165 -23.40 -3.24 -17.60
CA GLU A 165 -23.95 -4.48 -18.17
C GLU A 165 -23.14 -4.97 -19.39
N GLN A 166 -22.46 -4.05 -20.08
CA GLN A 166 -21.55 -4.36 -21.18
C GLN A 166 -20.20 -4.82 -20.62
N PRO A 167 -19.52 -5.81 -21.24
CA PRO A 167 -18.17 -6.17 -20.81
C PRO A 167 -17.22 -4.98 -20.80
N VAL A 168 -16.46 -4.82 -19.72
CA VAL A 168 -15.42 -3.80 -19.60
C VAL A 168 -14.08 -4.47 -19.36
N LEU A 169 -13.10 -4.13 -20.20
CA LEU A 169 -11.70 -4.52 -20.06
C LEU A 169 -10.94 -3.34 -19.47
N VAL A 170 -10.39 -3.51 -18.29
CA VAL A 170 -9.67 -2.48 -17.53
C VAL A 170 -8.18 -2.67 -17.79
N VAL A 171 -7.52 -1.61 -18.27
CA VAL A 171 -6.05 -1.54 -18.24
C VAL A 171 -5.66 -1.16 -16.82
N ASP A 172 -4.93 -2.06 -16.21
CA ASP A 172 -4.72 -2.05 -14.77
C ASP A 172 -3.29 -2.50 -14.42
N ILE A 173 -2.91 -2.44 -13.16
CA ILE A 173 -1.70 -3.11 -12.67
C ILE A 173 -2.05 -4.44 -12.01
N ASP A 174 -1.14 -5.41 -12.05
CA ASP A 174 -1.25 -6.61 -11.22
C ASP A 174 -0.95 -6.22 -9.77
N ALA A 175 -1.98 -5.74 -9.07
CA ALA A 175 -1.86 -5.13 -7.74
C ALA A 175 -1.29 -6.09 -6.69
N ARG A 176 -1.50 -7.41 -6.88
CA ARG A 176 -0.87 -8.45 -6.05
C ARG A 176 0.63 -8.54 -6.22
N ARG A 177 1.14 -8.39 -7.45
CA ARG A 177 2.58 -8.29 -7.71
C ARG A 177 3.12 -6.94 -7.28
N ASP A 178 2.36 -5.87 -7.49
CA ASP A 178 2.71 -4.52 -7.02
C ASP A 178 2.99 -4.52 -5.53
N MET A 179 2.01 -4.98 -4.76
CA MET A 179 2.04 -4.96 -3.30
C MET A 179 3.15 -5.85 -2.73
N ALA A 180 3.34 -7.05 -3.28
CA ALA A 180 4.43 -7.92 -2.87
C ALA A 180 5.81 -7.27 -3.09
N ALA A 181 6.01 -6.60 -4.23
CA ALA A 181 7.25 -5.88 -4.53
C ALA A 181 7.41 -4.63 -3.64
N GLY A 182 6.32 -3.90 -3.43
CA GLY A 182 6.25 -2.72 -2.57
C GLY A 182 6.60 -3.01 -1.12
N ILE A 183 5.98 -4.02 -0.51
CA ILE A 183 6.27 -4.44 0.86
C ILE A 183 7.73 -4.87 1.01
N LYS A 184 8.30 -5.57 0.02
CA LYS A 184 9.73 -5.91 0.02
C LYS A 184 10.58 -4.65 0.06
N LEU A 185 10.30 -3.67 -0.80
CA LEU A 185 11.02 -2.38 -0.84
C LEU A 185 10.86 -1.61 0.48
N MET A 186 9.65 -1.56 1.05
CA MET A 186 9.38 -0.90 2.33
C MET A 186 10.22 -1.49 3.45
N ARG A 187 10.27 -2.83 3.56
CA ARG A 187 11.06 -3.52 4.58
C ARG A 187 12.55 -3.26 4.44
N GLU A 188 13.08 -3.31 3.21
CA GLU A 188 14.48 -2.98 2.93
C GLU A 188 14.81 -1.54 3.32
N HIS A 189 13.91 -0.60 3.02
CA HIS A 189 14.09 0.80 3.36
C HIS A 189 14.01 1.06 4.87
N LEU A 190 13.10 0.40 5.60
CA LEU A 190 13.04 0.46 7.06
C LEU A 190 14.35 0.00 7.71
N VAL A 191 14.94 -1.08 7.20
CA VAL A 191 16.26 -1.55 7.66
C VAL A 191 17.35 -0.51 7.35
N ALA A 192 17.31 0.12 6.17
CA ALA A 192 18.23 1.20 5.82
C ALA A 192 18.08 2.45 6.73
N LEU A 193 16.86 2.71 7.23
CA LEU A 193 16.56 3.72 8.26
C LEU A 193 16.96 3.28 9.68
N GLY A 194 17.62 2.12 9.81
CA GLY A 194 18.16 1.59 11.05
C GLY A 194 17.15 0.82 11.89
N GLN A 195 16.01 0.41 11.33
CA GLN A 195 15.12 -0.54 12.02
C GLN A 195 15.71 -1.95 12.04
N ARG A 196 15.31 -2.73 13.03
CA ARG A 196 15.68 -4.14 13.10
C ARG A 196 14.97 -4.90 11.97
N PRO A 197 15.61 -5.85 11.30
CA PRO A 197 14.91 -6.71 10.34
C PRO A 197 13.89 -7.60 11.06
N LEU A 198 12.90 -8.10 10.30
CA LEU A 198 12.02 -9.17 10.79
C LEU A 198 12.86 -10.37 11.25
N PRO A 199 12.52 -11.03 12.37
CA PRO A 199 13.18 -12.27 12.75
C PRO A 199 13.03 -13.29 11.63
N VAL A 200 14.16 -13.77 11.11
CA VAL A 200 14.15 -14.99 10.30
C VAL A 200 14.07 -16.13 11.30
N LEU A 201 13.03 -16.95 11.21
CA LEU A 201 12.95 -18.20 11.97
C LEU A 201 14.05 -19.12 11.44
N ASP A 202 15.21 -19.08 12.08
CA ASP A 202 16.36 -19.92 11.73
C ASP A 202 16.12 -21.34 12.26
N THR A 203 16.17 -22.31 11.36
CA THR A 203 15.99 -23.75 11.66
C THR A 203 17.24 -24.39 12.29
N ALA A 204 18.31 -23.60 12.49
CA ALA A 204 19.55 -24.06 13.12
C ALA A 204 19.76 -23.52 14.55
N ALA A 205 18.91 -22.60 15.01
CA ALA A 205 19.04 -21.97 16.33
C ALA A 205 18.24 -22.75 17.39
N ALA A 206 18.95 -23.31 18.37
CA ALA A 206 18.39 -24.13 19.44
C ALA A 206 17.20 -23.46 20.18
N ALA A 207 16.06 -24.15 20.25
CA ALA A 207 14.96 -24.05 21.24
C ALA A 207 14.63 -22.67 21.83
N THR A 208 14.79 -21.58 21.08
CA THR A 208 14.28 -20.27 21.47
C THR A 208 12.83 -20.18 21.02
N SER A 209 11.93 -20.07 21.99
CA SER A 209 10.54 -19.77 21.75
C SER A 209 10.38 -18.28 21.44
N THR A 210 9.85 -17.96 20.26
CA THR A 210 9.51 -16.59 19.87
C THR A 210 8.04 -16.34 20.13
N PRO A 211 7.68 -15.48 21.08
CA PRO A 211 6.30 -15.15 21.37
C PRO A 211 5.73 -14.26 20.26
N VAL A 212 4.56 -14.64 19.77
CA VAL A 212 3.84 -13.95 18.71
C VAL A 212 2.36 -13.79 19.05
N THR A 213 1.69 -12.89 18.34
CA THR A 213 0.24 -12.88 18.22
C THR A 213 -0.16 -13.34 16.82
N ILE A 214 -1.05 -14.32 16.75
CA ILE A 214 -1.64 -14.84 15.51
C ILE A 214 -2.97 -14.14 15.26
N LEU A 215 -3.18 -13.69 14.02
CA LEU A 215 -4.47 -13.31 13.48
C LEU A 215 -5.21 -14.58 13.05
N ASP A 216 -6.20 -14.98 13.84
CA ASP A 216 -7.04 -16.14 13.54
C ASP A 216 -8.20 -15.79 12.63
N ARG A 217 -8.75 -14.58 12.79
CA ARG A 217 -9.94 -14.12 12.07
C ARG A 217 -9.88 -12.63 11.80
N ILE A 218 -10.29 -12.22 10.62
CA ILE A 218 -10.53 -10.81 10.26
C ILE A 218 -11.77 -10.69 9.37
N TYR A 219 -12.45 -9.56 9.48
CA TYR A 219 -13.60 -9.16 8.69
C TYR A 219 -13.56 -7.65 8.52
N LEU A 220 -13.86 -7.15 7.32
CA LEU A 220 -14.05 -5.73 7.01
C LEU A 220 -15.52 -5.46 6.63
N ASN A 221 -16.06 -4.33 7.09
CA ASN A 221 -17.39 -3.88 6.68
C ASN A 221 -17.37 -3.21 5.30
N ASP A 222 -16.29 -2.50 5.01
CA ASP A 222 -16.06 -1.75 3.79
C ASP A 222 -14.57 -1.87 3.44
N ASP A 223 -14.26 -2.20 2.20
CA ASP A 223 -12.89 -2.24 1.67
C ASP A 223 -12.54 -0.96 0.90
N GLU A 224 -13.47 0.00 0.82
CA GLU A 224 -13.32 1.34 0.23
C GLU A 224 -13.04 1.34 -1.29
N GLU A 225 -13.22 0.22 -2.01
CA GLU A 225 -12.92 0.13 -3.44
C GLU A 225 -14.15 0.18 -4.39
N PRO A 226 -14.11 0.99 -5.46
CA PRO A 226 -15.07 0.90 -6.54
C PRO A 226 -14.77 -0.28 -7.47
N TRP A 227 -15.77 -0.69 -8.27
CA TRP A 227 -15.63 -1.84 -9.18
C TRP A 227 -14.48 -1.76 -10.19
N ILE A 228 -14.02 -0.54 -10.48
CA ILE A 228 -12.95 -0.28 -11.45
C ILE A 228 -11.57 -0.62 -10.87
N SER A 229 -11.36 -0.51 -9.56
CA SER A 229 -10.05 -0.67 -8.90
C SER A 229 -9.68 -2.15 -8.78
N GLY A 230 -10.62 -3.00 -8.35
CA GLY A 230 -10.45 -4.44 -8.44
C GLY A 230 -10.78 -5.13 -7.14
N ASN A 231 -9.79 -5.81 -6.58
CA ASN A 231 -9.86 -6.44 -5.28
C ASN A 231 -8.93 -5.65 -4.37
N ALA A 232 -9.33 -5.40 -3.12
CA ALA A 232 -8.51 -4.61 -2.20
C ALA A 232 -7.13 -5.21 -1.87
N GLU A 233 -6.14 -4.35 -1.67
CA GLU A 233 -4.77 -4.69 -1.30
C GLU A 233 -4.44 -4.34 0.15
N VAL A 234 -5.13 -4.98 1.10
CA VAL A 234 -4.97 -4.65 2.52
C VAL A 234 -3.64 -5.13 3.12
N TYR A 235 -3.03 -4.28 3.95
CA TYR A 235 -1.87 -4.58 4.77
C TYR A 235 -1.96 -3.97 6.16
N ALA A 236 -1.10 -4.44 7.07
CA ALA A 236 -1.02 -3.89 8.42
C ALA A 236 0.34 -3.28 8.72
N ILE A 237 0.31 -2.13 9.38
CA ILE A 237 1.45 -1.47 10.00
C ILE A 237 1.39 -1.72 11.51
N VAL A 238 2.28 -2.57 12.00
CA VAL A 238 2.43 -2.83 13.44
C VAL A 238 3.51 -1.91 13.99
N ASN A 239 3.16 -1.03 14.91
CA ASN A 239 4.07 -0.02 15.45
C ASN A 239 4.19 -0.06 16.98
N GLY A 240 5.38 0.34 17.45
CA GLY A 240 5.67 0.50 18.88
C GLY A 240 7.06 1.08 19.09
N VAL A 241 7.64 0.87 20.27
CA VAL A 241 8.98 1.35 20.63
C VAL A 241 9.98 0.19 20.56
N ASP A 242 11.16 0.45 20.02
CA ASP A 242 12.25 -0.52 19.97
C ASP A 242 12.67 -0.95 21.41
N PRO A 243 12.85 -2.25 21.69
CA PRO A 243 13.20 -2.74 23.02
C PRO A 243 14.63 -2.37 23.45
N SER A 244 15.51 -2.04 22.51
CA SER A 244 16.94 -1.78 22.73
C SER A 244 17.35 -0.31 22.70
N ARG A 245 16.50 0.55 22.13
CA ARG A 245 16.78 1.99 21.94
C ARG A 245 15.50 2.81 21.95
N ASP A 246 15.64 4.10 22.20
CA ASP A 246 14.51 5.04 22.25
C ASP A 246 14.15 5.53 20.85
N ALA A 247 13.68 4.59 20.01
CA ALA A 247 13.33 4.81 18.62
C ALA A 247 12.05 4.03 18.25
N PRO A 248 11.30 4.45 17.22
CA PRO A 248 10.12 3.72 16.80
C PRO A 248 10.52 2.44 16.07
N GLN A 249 9.66 1.43 16.16
CA GLN A 249 9.78 0.17 15.43
C GLN A 249 8.48 -0.07 14.66
N LEU A 250 8.58 -0.29 13.34
CA LEU A 250 7.45 -0.54 12.45
C LEU A 250 7.63 -1.88 11.73
N ASP A 251 6.57 -2.65 11.61
CA ASP A 251 6.52 -3.87 10.82
C ASP A 251 5.37 -3.78 9.82
N ILE A 252 5.64 -4.18 8.59
CA ILE A 252 4.64 -4.24 7.52
C ILE A 252 4.25 -5.70 7.30
N VAL A 253 2.97 -6.02 7.47
CA VAL A 253 2.39 -7.35 7.32
C VAL A 253 1.41 -7.33 6.17
N ASP A 254 1.78 -8.01 5.09
CA ASP A 254 0.91 -8.24 3.91
C ASP A 254 -0.33 -9.06 4.32
N MET A 255 -1.53 -8.68 3.89
CA MET A 255 -2.78 -9.44 4.11
C MET A 255 -3.41 -9.86 2.79
N PRO A 256 -2.73 -10.74 2.02
CA PRO A 256 -3.08 -11.10 0.65
C PRO A 256 -4.41 -11.83 0.49
N TYR A 257 -5.09 -12.16 1.56
CA TYR A 257 -6.37 -12.83 1.53
C TYR A 257 -7.51 -11.86 1.77
N LEU A 258 -7.25 -10.64 2.24
CA LEU A 258 -8.25 -9.67 2.63
C LEU A 258 -8.60 -8.79 1.43
N ASP A 259 -9.20 -9.43 0.44
CA ASP A 259 -9.37 -8.93 -0.94
C ASP A 259 -10.82 -8.52 -1.27
N THR A 260 -11.72 -8.62 -0.28
CA THR A 260 -13.13 -8.27 -0.42
C THR A 260 -13.75 -7.98 0.95
N ASP A 261 -14.55 -6.93 1.04
CA ASP A 261 -15.41 -6.63 2.16
C ASP A 261 -16.51 -7.70 2.41
N GLY A 262 -17.22 -7.60 3.54
CA GLY A 262 -18.37 -8.46 3.84
C GLY A 262 -18.02 -9.95 4.05
N ARG A 263 -16.75 -10.34 3.90
CA ARG A 263 -16.25 -11.71 4.06
C ARG A 263 -15.39 -11.83 5.30
N THR A 264 -15.63 -12.92 6.05
CA THR A 264 -14.75 -13.31 7.15
C THR A 264 -13.64 -14.23 6.64
N TYR A 265 -12.40 -13.86 6.92
CA TYR A 265 -11.21 -14.65 6.62
C TYR A 265 -10.63 -15.26 7.89
N ALA A 266 -10.00 -16.43 7.76
CA ALA A 266 -9.36 -17.14 8.85
C ALA A 266 -7.91 -17.55 8.50
N PRO A 267 -6.97 -16.59 8.48
CA PRO A 267 -5.67 -16.77 7.82
C PRO A 267 -4.63 -17.53 8.66
N ASN A 268 -4.78 -17.59 9.98
CA ASN A 268 -3.79 -18.18 10.89
C ASN A 268 -2.38 -17.58 10.67
N GLN A 269 -2.32 -16.26 10.47
CA GLN A 269 -1.11 -15.52 10.12
C GLN A 269 -0.47 -14.90 11.37
N VAL A 270 0.87 -14.87 11.44
CA VAL A 270 1.57 -14.07 12.46
C VAL A 270 1.36 -12.58 12.18
N LEU A 271 0.76 -11.88 13.14
CA LEU A 271 0.56 -10.43 13.06
C LEU A 271 1.63 -9.65 13.83
N ILE A 272 2.01 -10.10 15.03
CA ILE A 272 2.94 -9.36 15.90
C ILE A 272 4.09 -10.27 16.35
N PHE A 273 5.33 -9.84 16.13
CA PHE A 273 6.54 -10.43 16.71
C PHE A 273 6.94 -9.65 17.98
N TRP A 274 6.68 -10.19 19.16
CA TRP A 274 6.79 -9.42 20.41
C TRP A 274 8.22 -9.02 20.79
N GLU A 275 9.23 -9.74 20.31
CA GLU A 275 10.66 -9.40 20.54
C GLU A 275 11.10 -8.08 19.89
N ARG A 276 10.22 -7.48 19.09
CA ARG A 276 10.46 -6.23 18.39
C ARG A 276 9.95 -5.01 19.13
N TYR A 277 9.12 -5.20 20.16
CA TYR A 277 8.42 -4.11 20.81
C TYR A 277 8.69 -4.10 22.32
N ARG A 278 9.03 -2.91 22.84
CA ARG A 278 9.16 -2.64 24.26
C ARG A 278 7.79 -2.78 24.95
N TRP A 279 7.81 -3.07 26.25
CA TRP A 279 6.63 -3.17 27.13
C TRP A 279 5.58 -4.22 26.77
N ALA A 280 5.90 -5.12 25.84
CA ALA A 280 5.00 -6.18 25.44
C ALA A 280 3.64 -5.63 24.95
N ALA A 281 3.67 -4.46 24.28
CA ALA A 281 2.50 -3.80 23.74
C ALA A 281 2.82 -3.12 22.40
N ALA A 282 1.87 -3.14 21.48
CA ALA A 282 1.99 -2.60 20.12
C ALA A 282 0.65 -2.07 19.62
N ASN A 283 0.68 -1.19 18.63
CA ASN A 283 -0.50 -0.78 17.87
C ASN A 283 -0.48 -1.48 16.50
N VAL A 284 -1.66 -1.67 15.92
CA VAL A 284 -1.84 -2.16 14.55
C VAL A 284 -2.69 -1.14 13.81
N ILE A 285 -2.26 -0.73 12.62
CA ILE A 285 -3.05 0.08 11.69
C ILE A 285 -3.25 -0.76 10.45
N LEU A 286 -4.47 -0.86 9.95
CA LEU A 286 -4.82 -1.48 8.68
C LEU A 286 -4.90 -0.38 7.62
N MET A 287 -4.28 -0.65 6.48
CA MET A 287 -4.25 0.23 5.32
C MET A 287 -4.66 -0.59 4.10
N GLU A 288 -5.42 0.01 3.21
CA GLU A 288 -5.66 -0.38 1.82
C GLU A 288 -4.52 0.25 0.99
N HIS A 289 -4.13 -0.35 -0.14
CA HIS A 289 -3.05 0.14 -1.00
C HIS A 289 -3.60 0.56 -2.37
N ASP A 290 -3.35 1.81 -2.76
CA ASP A 290 -3.72 2.31 -4.08
C ASP A 290 -2.54 2.17 -5.08
N ASP A 291 -2.89 1.81 -6.31
CA ASP A 291 -2.08 1.84 -7.51
C ASP A 291 -1.24 3.12 -7.70
N ASN A 292 -1.59 4.26 -7.13
CA ASN A 292 -0.81 5.50 -7.27
C ASN A 292 0.20 5.79 -6.15
N THR A 293 0.51 4.85 -5.24
CA THR A 293 1.45 5.09 -4.12
C THR A 293 2.93 4.75 -4.41
N SER A 294 3.85 5.63 -3.97
CA SER A 294 5.29 5.38 -3.87
C SER A 294 5.69 4.76 -2.51
N TYR A 295 5.99 3.46 -2.51
CA TYR A 295 6.34 2.69 -1.31
C TYR A 295 7.51 3.25 -0.49
N GLN A 296 8.55 3.78 -1.16
CA GLN A 296 9.72 4.33 -0.46
C GLN A 296 9.40 5.63 0.27
N GLU A 297 8.65 6.53 -0.37
CA GLU A 297 8.27 7.82 0.22
C GLU A 297 7.25 7.61 1.35
N LEU A 298 6.28 6.70 1.16
CA LEU A 298 5.33 6.25 2.17
C LEU A 298 6.02 5.80 3.46
N VAL A 299 6.92 4.82 3.35
CA VAL A 299 7.54 4.24 4.55
C VAL A 299 8.52 5.21 5.22
N SER A 300 9.20 6.06 4.43
CA SER A 300 10.03 7.14 4.94
C SER A 300 9.20 8.14 5.75
N TYR A 301 8.02 8.50 5.24
CA TYR A 301 7.11 9.42 5.90
C TYR A 301 6.63 8.85 7.24
N LEU A 302 6.09 7.63 7.23
CA LEU A 302 5.64 6.92 8.43
C LEU A 302 6.72 6.86 9.51
N PHE A 303 7.94 6.49 9.13
CA PHE A 303 9.06 6.41 10.07
C PHE A 303 9.46 7.78 10.64
N ASN A 304 9.48 8.81 9.79
CA ASN A 304 9.83 10.16 10.22
C ASN A 304 8.77 10.73 11.18
N VAL A 305 7.49 10.51 10.90
CA VAL A 305 6.38 10.89 11.79
C VAL A 305 6.51 10.20 13.14
N ALA A 306 6.70 8.87 13.15
CA ALA A 306 6.89 8.10 14.38
C ALA A 306 8.09 8.62 15.20
N SER A 307 9.19 8.94 14.51
CA SER A 307 10.41 9.45 15.14
C SER A 307 10.21 10.84 15.77
N GLN A 308 9.47 11.72 15.09
CA GLN A 308 9.11 13.05 15.60
C GLN A 308 8.22 12.95 16.83
N ILE A 309 7.21 12.06 16.81
CA ILE A 309 6.34 11.81 17.96
C ILE A 309 7.18 11.40 19.17
N LEU A 310 8.05 10.40 19.04
CA LEU A 310 8.89 9.95 20.16
C LEU A 310 9.86 11.03 20.64
N THR A 311 10.52 11.74 19.71
CA THR A 311 11.45 12.83 20.06
C THR A 311 10.74 13.93 20.84
N SER A 312 9.47 14.23 20.52
CA SER A 312 8.69 15.26 21.20
C SER A 312 8.35 14.90 22.66
N ILE A 313 8.30 13.61 22.98
CA ILE A 313 8.02 13.08 24.32
C ILE A 313 9.32 12.99 25.15
N GLY A 314 10.47 12.88 24.48
CA GLY A 314 11.78 12.75 25.13
C GLY A 314 12.11 11.30 25.45
N GLN A 315 12.08 10.93 26.73
CA GLN A 315 12.33 9.54 27.16
C GLN A 315 11.03 8.73 26.99
N PRO A 316 11.02 7.68 26.15
CA PRO A 316 9.81 6.93 25.90
C PRO A 316 9.42 6.12 27.14
N GLU A 317 8.24 6.42 27.68
CA GLU A 317 7.50 5.64 28.68
C GLU A 317 6.26 5.02 28.04
N LEU A 318 5.42 4.27 28.78
CA LEU A 318 4.18 3.67 28.23
C LEU A 318 3.30 4.67 27.45
N GLY A 319 3.30 5.96 27.82
CA GLY A 319 2.60 7.01 27.08
C GLY A 319 3.08 7.23 25.64
N ALA A 320 4.31 6.84 25.31
CA ALA A 320 4.86 6.88 23.96
C ALA A 320 4.14 5.92 23.00
N LEU A 321 3.67 4.76 23.48
CA LEU A 321 2.88 3.83 22.67
C LEU A 321 1.54 4.44 22.27
N VAL A 322 0.86 5.09 23.23
CA VAL A 322 -0.40 5.79 22.98
C VAL A 322 -0.20 6.91 21.97
N ALA A 323 0.84 7.73 22.16
CA ALA A 323 1.16 8.83 21.26
C ALA A 323 1.55 8.36 19.86
N LEU A 324 2.23 7.22 19.72
CA LEU A 324 2.51 6.60 18.43
C LEU A 324 1.23 6.15 17.74
N GLY A 325 0.33 5.49 18.47
CA GLY A 325 -0.93 4.97 17.91
C GLY A 325 -1.80 6.08 17.33
N SER A 326 -2.26 7.01 18.17
CA SER A 326 -3.11 8.10 17.70
C SER A 326 -2.32 9.08 16.83
N GLY A 327 -1.09 9.40 17.22
CA GLY A 327 -0.31 10.44 16.56
C GLY A 327 0.20 10.07 15.17
N LEU A 328 0.34 8.78 14.85
CA LEU A 328 0.60 8.34 13.47
C LEU A 328 -0.63 8.58 12.61
N VAL A 329 -1.80 8.08 13.02
CA VAL A 329 -3.07 8.28 12.30
C VAL A 329 -3.39 9.77 12.15
N ASP A 330 -3.29 10.56 13.22
CA ASP A 330 -3.56 12.02 13.19
C ASP A 330 -2.63 12.81 12.24
N ARG A 331 -1.46 12.26 11.94
CA ARG A 331 -0.46 12.87 11.06
C ARG A 331 -0.40 12.18 9.70
N MET A 332 -1.22 11.16 9.44
CA MET A 332 -1.41 10.68 8.08
C MET A 332 -1.97 11.85 7.25
N PRO A 333 -1.50 12.04 6.01
CA PRO A 333 -2.11 12.99 5.10
C PRO A 333 -3.62 12.74 5.01
N GLY A 334 -4.42 13.79 4.95
CA GLY A 334 -5.89 13.65 4.83
C GLY A 334 -6.31 12.82 3.61
N GLU A 335 -5.42 12.70 2.62
CA GLU A 335 -5.64 11.93 1.40
C GLU A 335 -5.57 10.42 1.65
N TRP A 336 -4.88 9.95 2.69
CA TRP A 336 -4.87 8.54 3.15
C TRP A 336 -6.16 8.14 3.89
N PHE A 337 -7.15 9.02 3.94
CA PHE A 337 -8.48 8.72 4.47
C PHE A 337 -9.55 8.83 3.37
N THR A 338 -9.12 9.03 2.13
CA THR A 338 -10.01 9.38 1.03
C THR A 338 -9.50 8.95 -0.36
N ASN A 339 -8.29 8.36 -0.49
CA ASN A 339 -7.73 7.88 -1.76
C ASN A 339 -6.33 7.22 -1.69
N ASP A 340 -5.35 7.86 -1.02
CA ASP A 340 -3.92 7.54 -1.22
C ASP A 340 -3.48 6.54 -0.13
N ASP A 341 -3.54 5.23 -0.38
CA ASP A 341 -3.52 4.18 0.66
C ASP A 341 -4.56 4.46 1.77
N ASP A 342 -5.75 3.87 1.66
CA ASP A 342 -6.82 4.21 2.58
C ASP A 342 -6.65 3.60 3.97
N TYR A 343 -6.78 4.44 4.99
CA TYR A 343 -6.90 4.01 6.36
C TYR A 343 -8.18 3.17 6.52
N VAL A 344 -7.99 1.89 6.82
CA VAL A 344 -9.10 0.93 7.00
C VAL A 344 -9.58 0.94 8.45
N ASP A 345 -8.67 0.67 9.40
CA ASP A 345 -8.98 0.69 10.83
C ASP A 345 -7.68 0.67 11.68
N SER A 346 -7.81 0.75 13.00
CA SER A 346 -6.70 0.61 13.93
C SER A 346 -7.07 -0.10 15.23
N PHE A 347 -6.07 -0.77 15.80
CA PHE A 347 -6.13 -1.45 17.09
C PHE A 347 -5.02 -0.91 17.98
N TYR A 348 -5.38 -0.15 19.00
CA TYR A 348 -4.42 0.48 19.90
C TYR A 348 -4.08 -0.40 21.10
N THR A 349 -2.80 -0.41 21.48
CA THR A 349 -2.29 -1.04 22.70
C THR A 349 -2.71 -2.51 22.84
N LEU A 350 -2.52 -3.29 21.77
CA LEU A 350 -2.59 -4.74 21.86
C LEU A 350 -1.47 -5.24 22.78
N ALA A 351 -1.79 -6.17 23.66
CA ALA A 351 -0.88 -6.69 24.68
C ALA A 351 -0.42 -8.12 24.37
N LYS A 352 0.84 -8.40 24.68
CA LYS A 352 1.40 -9.75 24.63
C LYS A 352 0.63 -10.70 25.55
N ASN A 353 0.53 -11.96 25.14
CA ASN A 353 -0.13 -13.04 25.89
C ASN A 353 -1.62 -12.79 26.17
N HIS A 354 -2.27 -11.90 25.40
CA HIS A 354 -3.69 -11.62 25.51
C HIS A 354 -4.46 -12.17 24.31
N THR A 355 -5.62 -12.78 24.57
CA THR A 355 -6.55 -13.25 23.54
C THR A 355 -7.61 -12.18 23.29
N TYR A 356 -7.82 -11.82 22.04
CA TYR A 356 -8.86 -10.89 21.62
C TYR A 356 -9.88 -11.66 20.79
N THR A 357 -11.16 -11.61 21.17
CA THR A 357 -12.24 -12.33 20.46
C THR A 357 -13.24 -11.34 19.92
N ASN A 358 -13.50 -11.38 18.61
CA ASN A 358 -14.41 -10.44 17.92
C ASN A 358 -14.15 -8.99 18.32
N TYR A 359 -12.87 -8.62 18.40
CA TYR A 359 -12.44 -7.32 18.86
C TYR A 359 -12.58 -6.32 17.72
N SER A 360 -13.36 -5.27 17.96
CA SER A 360 -13.59 -4.20 16.99
C SER A 360 -12.38 -3.27 16.94
N GLY A 361 -12.04 -2.83 15.73
CA GLY A 361 -11.14 -1.70 15.54
C GLY A 361 -11.76 -0.40 16.04
N ALA A 362 -10.92 0.61 16.22
CA ALA A 362 -11.30 1.91 16.76
C ALA A 362 -12.20 2.70 15.81
N GLY A 363 -12.04 2.55 14.49
CA GLY A 363 -12.90 3.10 13.45
C GLY A 363 -14.21 2.30 13.27
N GLY A 364 -14.24 1.04 13.70
CA GLY A 364 -15.42 0.18 13.62
C GLY A 364 -15.62 -0.47 12.25
N ASN A 365 -14.64 -0.39 11.35
CA ASN A 365 -14.67 -1.05 10.06
C ASN A 365 -14.20 -2.52 10.17
N ALA A 366 -13.13 -2.77 10.92
CA ALA A 366 -12.53 -4.09 11.05
C ALA A 366 -12.91 -4.81 12.36
N VAL A 367 -13.12 -6.13 12.28
CA VAL A 367 -13.29 -6.98 13.47
C VAL A 367 -12.33 -8.17 13.40
N VAL A 368 -11.49 -8.31 14.42
CA VAL A 368 -10.45 -9.36 14.48
C VAL A 368 -10.64 -10.36 15.61
N SER A 369 -10.06 -11.54 15.48
CA SER A 369 -9.77 -12.43 16.60
C SER A 369 -8.30 -12.80 16.59
N LEU A 370 -7.65 -12.60 17.74
CA LEU A 370 -6.22 -12.73 17.92
C LEU A 370 -5.93 -13.70 19.06
N ARG A 371 -4.95 -14.59 18.87
CA ARG A 371 -4.47 -15.49 19.92
C ARG A 371 -2.97 -15.33 20.16
N PRO A 372 -2.51 -15.43 21.41
CA PRO A 372 -1.09 -15.52 21.69
C PRO A 372 -0.56 -16.90 21.30
N THR A 373 0.67 -16.98 20.85
CA THR A 373 1.34 -18.23 20.48
C THR A 373 2.84 -18.12 20.72
N GLU A 374 3.46 -19.25 20.95
CA GLU A 374 4.91 -19.39 21.00
C GLU A 374 5.36 -20.19 19.78
N LEU A 375 6.12 -19.55 18.90
CA LEU A 375 6.73 -20.24 17.77
C LEU A 375 8.03 -20.87 18.25
N LEU A 376 8.13 -22.18 18.09
CA LEU A 376 9.36 -22.90 18.38
C LEU A 376 10.24 -22.84 17.13
N GLY A 377 11.47 -22.34 17.26
CA GLY A 377 12.51 -22.65 16.28
C GLY A 377 12.68 -24.17 16.22
N GLN A 378 12.43 -24.76 15.05
CA GLN A 378 12.65 -26.20 14.84
C GLN A 378 14.11 -26.48 14.54
#